data_AF-A0A2T0ZQA7-F1
#
_entry.id   AF-A0A2T0ZQA7-F1
#
_cell.length_a   1.000
_cell.length_b   1.000
_cell.length_c   1.000
_cell.angle_alpha   90.00
_cell.angle_beta   90.00
_cell.angle_gamma   90.00
#
_symmetry.space_group_name_H-M   'P 1'
#
loop_
_entity.id
_entity.type
_entity.pdbx_description
1 polymer ?
#
loop_
_entity_poly.entity_id
_entity_poly.type
_entity_poly.pdbx_seq_one_letter_code
_entity_poly.pdbx_strand_id
1 'polypeptide(L)'
;MTKPPFGFSASGPDDPDDSDHNSEHHDLSKNSGDASEASSDSGQDQSGNPFANNPFGFMFPGFGGTPGTPGSGPQLPPGMQMPGGMPMDLNAAMPFIQQLQQMFSQQSGPVNWDLAKQGALAHANANQRSLTAADKIAVKEAVHLADLWLNEATTFPSGVTTTASWTRAEWIEHTLPVWSQLCDPVAAQLVSAMSAMIPTNDEQQMPAGFPGFEGIMGTMGGMIFGTQVGQAIAQLASEVLSSTDVGLPLGPAGTAVLLPQNVDAFSEGLEIGADEIRLYLALREVTYQRLFAHVPWLKQRVLNTVEAYAKGIVVDKDAIERSISEIDPADLQSNPEKLQEIFSSGVFEPETTEAQKQSLASLETLLALIEGWVDRVVTKVAGDRLPAENALGEMMRRRRAAGGPAEQTFATLVGLELRPRRLREAAKLWAEIEKRRGVEGRDAIWEHPDLLPSSSDLDHPEAFADMTSNSSFTDADFDALLRGDDNPADEPADTAGTDSDSDAGTDANSDNNDDRPDDSDGTTQV
;
A
#
# COMPACT_ATOMS: atom_id res chain seq x y z
N MET A 1 26.34 -42.43 63.39
CA MET A 1 26.57 -41.82 62.06
C MET A 1 27.39 -42.82 61.25
N THR A 2 26.84 -43.29 60.14
CA THR A 2 27.23 -44.54 59.47
C THR A 2 28.06 -44.25 58.22
N LYS A 3 29.30 -44.75 58.24
CA LYS A 3 30.29 -45.16 57.21
C LYS A 3 30.46 -44.48 55.81
N PRO A 4 31.73 -44.46 55.28
CA PRO A 4 32.24 -43.78 54.06
C PRO A 4 32.72 -44.85 53.01
N PRO A 5 33.78 -44.75 52.14
CA PRO A 5 34.77 -43.68 51.76
C PRO A 5 35.28 -43.69 50.25
N PHE A 6 36.29 -42.84 49.97
CA PHE A 6 37.33 -42.85 48.88
C PHE A 6 37.02 -42.20 47.50
N GLY A 7 37.91 -41.46 46.81
CA GLY A 7 39.29 -41.01 47.03
C GLY A 7 40.33 -41.53 46.00
N PHE A 8 40.97 -40.59 45.26
CA PHE A 8 42.25 -40.65 44.50
C PHE A 8 42.30 -41.01 43.00
N SER A 9 43.43 -40.66 42.38
CA SER A 9 43.69 -39.98 41.11
C SER A 9 44.68 -40.70 40.16
N ALA A 10 44.78 -40.23 38.90
CA ALA A 10 46.02 -39.97 38.10
C ALA A 10 46.23 -40.69 36.73
N SER A 11 46.73 -39.87 35.76
CA SER A 11 47.69 -40.14 34.66
C SER A 11 47.26 -40.78 33.32
N GLY A 12 47.57 -40.10 32.19
CA GLY A 12 47.74 -40.68 30.82
C GLY A 12 49.19 -41.16 30.59
N PRO A 13 49.78 -41.20 29.37
CA PRO A 13 49.28 -41.17 27.97
C PRO A 13 49.70 -42.44 27.17
N ASP A 14 49.47 -42.48 25.83
CA ASP A 14 50.25 -43.16 24.75
C ASP A 14 49.38 -43.78 23.63
N ASP A 15 49.61 -43.32 22.39
CA ASP A 15 49.37 -43.97 21.06
C ASP A 15 50.57 -44.93 20.76
N PRO A 16 50.58 -45.90 19.79
CA PRO A 16 50.17 -45.76 18.38
C PRO A 16 49.73 -47.06 17.60
N ASP A 17 49.61 -46.94 16.27
CA ASP A 17 49.77 -47.96 15.19
C ASP A 17 48.64 -49.02 14.98
N ASP A 18 48.21 -49.43 13.77
CA ASP A 18 48.56 -49.13 12.37
C ASP A 18 47.52 -49.82 11.43
N SER A 19 47.67 -49.60 10.11
CA SER A 19 47.19 -50.38 8.94
C SER A 19 45.99 -49.88 8.10
N ASP A 20 46.37 -49.03 7.14
CA ASP A 20 46.47 -49.32 5.70
C ASP A 20 45.28 -49.32 4.71
N HIS A 21 45.53 -48.48 3.69
CA HIS A 21 45.26 -48.54 2.24
C HIS A 21 44.05 -47.75 1.68
N ASN A 22 44.27 -46.56 1.06
CA ASN A 22 44.88 -46.25 -0.27
C ASN A 22 43.84 -46.46 -1.40
N SER A 23 43.56 -45.62 -2.38
CA SER A 23 43.94 -44.27 -2.84
C SER A 23 43.15 -44.05 -4.14
N GLU A 24 42.84 -42.81 -4.53
CA GLU A 24 43.37 -42.23 -5.78
C GLU A 24 42.90 -40.80 -5.98
N HIS A 25 43.91 -39.94 -6.16
CA HIS A 25 43.86 -38.58 -6.64
C HIS A 25 43.47 -38.53 -8.12
N HIS A 26 42.82 -37.45 -8.54
CA HIS A 26 43.21 -36.78 -9.76
C HIS A 26 43.14 -35.26 -9.57
N ASP A 27 44.33 -34.67 -9.54
CA ASP A 27 44.60 -33.25 -9.65
C ASP A 27 44.92 -32.93 -11.13
N LEU A 28 44.76 -31.66 -11.49
CA LEU A 28 45.61 -30.86 -12.40
C LEU A 28 44.83 -29.82 -13.21
N SER A 29 44.86 -28.61 -12.66
CA SER A 29 45.57 -27.44 -13.21
C SER A 29 45.11 -26.76 -14.52
N LYS A 30 44.95 -25.43 -14.38
CA LYS A 30 45.37 -24.32 -15.27
C LYS A 30 44.65 -24.18 -16.63
N ASN A 31 43.97 -23.05 -16.83
CA ASN A 31 44.56 -21.95 -17.62
C ASN A 31 43.82 -20.61 -17.38
N SER A 32 44.62 -19.56 -17.40
CA SER A 32 44.34 -18.13 -17.17
C SER A 32 44.18 -17.35 -18.48
N GLY A 33 43.54 -16.18 -18.40
CA GLY A 33 43.54 -15.09 -19.40
C GLY A 33 42.23 -15.02 -20.19
N ASP A 34 41.58 -13.89 -20.43
CA ASP A 34 42.04 -12.49 -20.45
C ASP A 34 40.80 -11.57 -20.33
N ALA A 35 41.06 -10.33 -19.93
CA ALA A 35 40.13 -9.24 -19.73
C ALA A 35 39.50 -8.71 -21.03
N SER A 36 38.26 -8.22 -20.96
CA SER A 36 37.87 -6.95 -21.60
C SER A 36 36.41 -6.58 -21.32
N GLU A 37 36.24 -5.30 -20.98
CA GLU A 37 35.09 -4.45 -21.29
C GLU A 37 33.85 -4.53 -20.40
N ALA A 38 33.87 -3.64 -19.41
CA ALA A 38 32.70 -2.93 -18.93
C ALA A 38 31.95 -2.29 -20.12
N SER A 39 30.69 -2.69 -20.30
CA SER A 39 29.69 -1.90 -21.00
C SER A 39 28.59 -1.56 -20.00
N SER A 40 28.56 -0.29 -19.63
CA SER A 40 27.41 0.39 -19.05
C SER A 40 26.20 0.17 -19.95
N ASP A 41 25.26 -0.68 -19.52
CA ASP A 41 23.93 -0.71 -20.11
C ASP A 41 23.00 0.14 -19.26
N SER A 42 22.61 1.26 -19.85
CA SER A 42 21.62 2.20 -19.36
C SER A 42 20.31 1.44 -19.08
N GLY A 43 19.92 1.39 -17.81
CA GLY A 43 18.61 0.93 -17.41
C GLY A 43 17.52 1.75 -18.09
N GLN A 44 16.88 1.17 -19.10
CA GLN A 44 15.53 1.55 -19.49
C GLN A 44 14.60 0.98 -18.43
N ASP A 45 14.02 1.89 -17.64
CA ASP A 45 12.84 1.65 -16.82
C ASP A 45 11.74 1.01 -17.69
N GLN A 46 11.61 -0.32 -17.61
CA GLN A 46 10.36 -0.98 -17.96
C GLN A 46 9.42 -0.78 -16.78
N SER A 47 8.67 0.32 -16.82
CA SER A 47 7.42 0.44 -16.09
C SER A 47 6.55 -0.77 -16.43
N GLY A 48 6.31 -1.63 -15.43
CA GLY A 48 5.39 -2.75 -15.57
C GLY A 48 4.02 -2.23 -15.97
N ASN A 49 3.54 -2.68 -17.12
CA ASN A 49 2.26 -2.23 -17.67
C ASN A 49 1.16 -3.22 -17.22
N PRO A 50 0.20 -2.83 -16.36
CA PRO A 50 -0.91 -3.70 -15.94
C PRO A 50 -1.89 -4.03 -17.07
N PHE A 51 -1.79 -3.37 -18.24
CA PHE A 51 -2.59 -3.64 -19.43
C PHE A 51 -1.85 -4.42 -20.53
N ALA A 52 -0.55 -4.69 -20.37
CA ALA A 52 0.20 -5.52 -21.33
C ALA A 52 -0.33 -6.96 -21.40
N ASN A 53 -0.99 -7.43 -20.35
CA ASN A 53 -1.85 -8.61 -20.43
C ASN A 53 -3.21 -8.21 -20.99
N ASN A 54 -3.31 -8.26 -22.32
CA ASN A 54 -4.52 -8.02 -23.10
C ASN A 54 -5.77 -8.69 -22.45
N PRO A 55 -6.69 -7.92 -21.83
CA PRO A 55 -7.84 -8.46 -21.10
C PRO A 55 -8.85 -9.20 -22.01
N PHE A 56 -8.68 -9.08 -23.33
CA PHE A 56 -9.51 -9.77 -24.33
C PHE A 56 -8.95 -11.12 -24.78
N GLY A 57 -7.67 -11.42 -24.53
CA GLY A 57 -7.03 -12.67 -24.98
C GLY A 57 -7.59 -13.93 -24.31
N PHE A 58 -8.13 -13.79 -23.10
CA PHE A 58 -8.73 -14.89 -22.34
C PHE A 58 -10.21 -15.15 -22.68
N MET A 59 -10.88 -14.20 -23.36
CA MET A 59 -12.34 -14.21 -23.53
C MET A 59 -12.83 -14.97 -24.78
N PHE A 60 -11.95 -15.30 -25.73
CA PHE A 60 -12.26 -16.12 -26.90
C PHE A 60 -11.39 -17.39 -26.96
N PRO A 61 -11.83 -18.53 -26.40
CA PRO A 61 -11.14 -19.80 -26.58
C PRO A 61 -11.34 -20.26 -28.04
N GLY A 62 -10.43 -19.81 -28.90
CA GLY A 62 -10.47 -20.04 -30.35
C GLY A 62 -9.52 -19.18 -31.18
N PHE A 63 -8.90 -18.14 -30.59
CA PHE A 63 -8.05 -17.18 -31.32
C PHE A 63 -6.59 -17.07 -30.83
N GLY A 64 -6.14 -17.96 -29.94
CA GLY A 64 -4.75 -18.01 -29.46
C GLY A 64 -3.97 -19.18 -30.04
N GLY A 65 -3.19 -18.95 -31.09
CA GLY A 65 -2.23 -19.93 -31.61
C GLY A 65 -1.00 -20.00 -30.71
N THR A 66 -0.75 -21.14 -30.09
CA THR A 66 0.55 -21.43 -29.46
C THR A 66 1.60 -21.63 -30.56
N PRO A 67 2.77 -20.97 -30.52
CA PRO A 67 3.82 -21.20 -31.50
C PRO A 67 4.47 -22.57 -31.24
N GLY A 68 4.26 -23.55 -32.12
CA GLY A 68 5.11 -24.75 -32.14
C GLY A 68 4.52 -26.10 -32.55
N THR A 69 3.22 -26.25 -32.79
CA THR A 69 2.62 -27.55 -33.17
C THR A 69 2.04 -27.54 -34.58
N PRO A 70 2.59 -28.31 -35.53
CA PRO A 70 1.99 -28.45 -36.85
C PRO A 70 0.80 -29.43 -36.79
N GLY A 71 -0.38 -28.92 -37.13
CA GLY A 71 -1.48 -29.70 -37.70
C GLY A 71 -2.33 -30.53 -36.73
N SER A 72 -3.33 -29.89 -36.13
CA SER A 72 -4.59 -30.57 -35.78
C SER A 72 -5.68 -29.54 -35.46
N GLY A 73 -6.40 -29.08 -36.49
CA GLY A 73 -7.68 -28.39 -36.29
C GLY A 73 -8.74 -29.38 -35.78
N PRO A 74 -9.68 -28.96 -34.91
CA PRO A 74 -10.72 -29.84 -34.42
C PRO A 74 -11.66 -30.27 -35.56
N GLN A 75 -11.72 -31.57 -35.85
CA GLN A 75 -12.77 -32.13 -36.69
C GLN A 75 -14.12 -31.96 -35.99
N LEU A 76 -15.00 -31.15 -36.59
CA LEU A 76 -16.41 -31.09 -36.23
C LEU A 76 -17.11 -32.41 -36.63
N PRO A 77 -18.06 -32.91 -35.80
CA PRO A 77 -18.85 -34.09 -36.14
C PRO A 77 -19.64 -33.90 -37.45
N PRO A 78 -19.85 -34.96 -38.26
CA PRO A 78 -20.60 -34.84 -39.52
C PRO A 78 -22.07 -34.51 -39.22
N GLY A 79 -22.51 -33.28 -39.54
CA GLY A 79 -23.92 -32.89 -39.44
C GLY A 79 -24.23 -31.42 -39.12
N MET A 80 -23.26 -30.61 -38.70
CA MET A 80 -23.49 -29.17 -38.50
C MET A 80 -22.89 -28.35 -39.65
N GLN A 81 -23.68 -28.12 -40.68
CA GLN A 81 -23.51 -26.97 -41.58
C GLN A 81 -24.33 -25.83 -40.98
N MET A 82 -23.69 -24.70 -40.66
CA MET A 82 -24.38 -23.47 -40.28
C MET A 82 -25.13 -22.93 -41.51
N PRO A 83 -26.48 -22.91 -41.51
CA PRO A 83 -27.23 -22.27 -42.57
C PRO A 83 -27.24 -20.77 -42.30
N GLY A 84 -26.87 -19.98 -43.30
CA GLY A 84 -26.85 -18.52 -43.22
C GLY A 84 -28.21 -17.92 -42.87
N GLY A 85 -28.17 -16.81 -42.13
CA GLY A 85 -29.23 -15.80 -42.07
C GLY A 85 -30.60 -16.31 -41.61
N MET A 86 -30.71 -16.78 -40.36
CA MET A 86 -32.02 -16.90 -39.73
C MET A 86 -32.41 -15.53 -39.15
N PRO A 87 -33.57 -14.96 -39.51
CA PRO A 87 -34.11 -13.83 -38.76
C PRO A 87 -34.37 -14.33 -37.33
N MET A 88 -33.80 -13.64 -36.34
CA MET A 88 -34.18 -13.83 -34.94
C MET A 88 -35.71 -13.64 -34.86
N ASP A 89 -36.44 -14.73 -34.63
CA ASP A 89 -37.88 -14.67 -34.37
C ASP A 89 -38.07 -13.85 -33.08
N LEU A 90 -38.58 -12.62 -33.23
CA LEU A 90 -38.74 -11.65 -32.16
C LEU A 90 -39.59 -12.20 -30.99
N ASN A 91 -40.47 -13.17 -31.28
CA ASN A 91 -41.26 -13.87 -30.26
C ASN A 91 -40.47 -14.94 -29.50
N ALA A 92 -39.48 -15.58 -30.14
CA ALA A 92 -38.56 -16.52 -29.47
C ALA A 92 -37.47 -15.80 -28.67
N ALA A 93 -37.16 -14.56 -29.03
CA ALA A 93 -36.21 -13.71 -28.30
C ALA A 93 -36.83 -13.03 -27.06
N MET A 94 -38.16 -12.91 -26.96
CA MET A 94 -38.83 -12.28 -25.80
C MET A 94 -38.47 -12.86 -24.41
N PRO A 95 -38.43 -14.19 -24.19
CA PRO A 95 -37.99 -14.72 -22.89
C PRO A 95 -36.51 -14.45 -22.61
N PHE A 96 -35.67 -14.43 -23.65
CA PHE A 96 -34.25 -14.08 -23.53
C PHE A 96 -34.07 -12.58 -23.22
N ILE A 97 -34.84 -11.70 -23.88
CA ILE A 97 -34.87 -10.27 -23.62
C ILE A 97 -35.39 -9.98 -22.22
N GLN A 98 -36.39 -10.70 -21.72
CA GLN A 98 -36.86 -10.54 -20.33
C GLN A 98 -35.83 -11.00 -19.30
N GLN A 99 -35.11 -12.09 -19.56
CA GLN A 99 -34.03 -12.55 -18.67
C GLN A 99 -32.84 -11.59 -18.69
N LEU A 100 -32.51 -11.05 -19.86
CA LEU A 100 -31.49 -10.02 -20.03
C LEU A 100 -31.93 -8.72 -19.36
N GLN A 101 -33.18 -8.29 -19.52
CA GLN A 101 -33.74 -7.12 -18.84
C GLN A 101 -33.79 -7.30 -17.31
N GLN A 102 -34.04 -8.50 -16.80
CA GLN A 102 -33.93 -8.81 -15.38
C GLN A 102 -32.47 -8.72 -14.89
N MET A 103 -31.50 -9.24 -15.64
CA MET A 103 -30.08 -9.06 -15.31
C MET A 103 -29.66 -7.58 -15.33
N PHE A 104 -30.12 -6.81 -16.32
CA PHE A 104 -29.88 -5.36 -16.39
C PHE A 104 -30.54 -4.60 -15.23
N SER A 105 -31.75 -5.00 -14.82
CA SER A 105 -32.45 -4.36 -13.70
C SER A 105 -31.84 -4.67 -12.33
N GLN A 106 -31.07 -5.77 -12.23
CA GLN A 106 -30.35 -6.15 -11.01
C GLN A 106 -28.94 -5.53 -10.96
N GLN A 107 -28.42 -5.00 -12.08
CA GLN A 107 -27.14 -4.29 -12.09
C GLN A 107 -27.31 -2.89 -11.50
N SER A 108 -26.87 -2.75 -10.26
CA SER A 108 -26.77 -1.45 -9.58
C SER A 108 -25.31 -0.99 -9.60
N GLY A 109 -24.90 -0.31 -10.66
CA GLY A 109 -23.62 0.41 -10.72
C GLY A 109 -22.64 -0.03 -11.82
N PRO A 110 -21.49 0.67 -11.93
CA PRO A 110 -20.47 0.43 -12.96
C PRO A 110 -19.76 -0.92 -12.82
N VAL A 111 -19.87 -1.57 -11.65
CA VAL A 111 -19.29 -2.88 -11.34
C VAL A 111 -20.39 -3.83 -10.90
N ASN A 112 -20.36 -5.07 -11.40
CA ASN A 112 -21.25 -6.13 -10.91
C ASN A 112 -20.69 -6.73 -9.60
N TRP A 113 -21.02 -6.08 -8.47
CA TRP A 113 -20.56 -6.48 -7.14
C TRP A 113 -21.10 -7.83 -6.66
N ASP A 114 -22.29 -8.25 -7.13
CA ASP A 114 -22.81 -9.58 -6.80
C ASP A 114 -21.97 -10.68 -7.42
N LEU A 115 -21.59 -10.51 -8.69
CA LEU A 115 -20.67 -11.43 -9.37
C LEU A 115 -19.28 -11.41 -8.72
N ALA A 116 -18.78 -10.22 -8.39
CA ALA A 116 -17.50 -10.05 -7.68
C ALA A 116 -17.51 -10.81 -6.34
N LYS A 117 -18.57 -10.61 -5.54
CA LYS A 117 -18.76 -11.28 -4.25
C LYS A 117 -18.83 -12.79 -4.41
N GLN A 118 -19.62 -13.29 -5.36
CA GLN A 118 -19.77 -14.74 -5.59
C GLN A 118 -18.44 -15.39 -5.98
N GLY A 119 -17.71 -14.78 -6.92
CA GLY A 119 -16.39 -15.27 -7.34
C GLY A 119 -15.37 -15.24 -6.18
N ALA A 120 -15.34 -14.14 -5.44
CA ALA A 120 -14.43 -13.97 -4.32
C ALA A 120 -14.69 -15.00 -3.21
N LEU A 121 -15.96 -15.20 -2.84
CA LEU A 121 -16.36 -16.18 -1.84
C LEU A 121 -16.11 -17.63 -2.29
N ALA A 122 -16.32 -17.95 -3.56
CA ALA A 122 -16.02 -19.28 -4.09
C ALA A 122 -14.53 -19.62 -3.93
N HIS A 123 -13.64 -18.67 -4.23
CA HIS A 123 -12.20 -18.84 -4.03
C HIS A 123 -11.82 -18.95 -2.54
N ALA A 124 -12.33 -18.04 -1.70
CA ALA A 124 -12.03 -18.04 -0.27
C ALA A 124 -12.46 -19.35 0.41
N ASN A 125 -13.67 -19.83 0.12
CA ASN A 125 -14.22 -21.06 0.71
C ASN A 125 -13.44 -22.33 0.32
N ALA A 126 -12.74 -22.34 -0.82
CA ALA A 126 -12.00 -23.50 -1.28
C ALA A 126 -10.83 -23.88 -0.35
N ASN A 127 -10.19 -22.88 0.27
CA ASN A 127 -8.99 -23.06 1.10
C ASN A 127 -9.16 -22.56 2.54
N GLN A 128 -10.38 -22.21 2.95
CA GLN A 128 -10.66 -21.65 4.27
C GLN A 128 -10.75 -22.72 5.35
N ARG A 129 -10.17 -22.41 6.53
CA ARG A 129 -10.43 -23.18 7.76
C ARG A 129 -11.54 -22.54 8.60
N SER A 130 -12.29 -23.34 9.33
CA SER A 130 -13.23 -22.86 10.33
C SER A 130 -12.50 -22.24 11.52
N LEU A 131 -13.09 -21.19 12.12
CA LEU A 131 -12.60 -20.59 13.35
C LEU A 131 -12.87 -21.49 14.55
N THR A 132 -11.85 -21.73 15.35
CA THR A 132 -11.97 -22.45 16.62
C THR A 132 -12.30 -21.50 17.77
N ALA A 133 -12.72 -22.04 18.91
CA ALA A 133 -12.88 -21.23 20.12
C ALA A 133 -11.54 -20.66 20.62
N ALA A 134 -10.45 -21.40 20.45
CA ALA A 134 -9.11 -20.96 20.82
C ALA A 134 -8.67 -19.74 20.00
N ASP A 135 -8.93 -19.74 18.68
CA ASP A 135 -8.64 -18.59 17.80
C ASP A 135 -9.31 -17.31 18.32
N LYS A 136 -10.61 -17.42 18.64
CA LYS A 136 -11.41 -16.28 19.12
C LYS A 136 -10.90 -15.73 20.44
N ILE A 137 -10.54 -16.61 21.37
CA ILE A 137 -9.98 -16.23 22.68
C ILE A 137 -8.63 -15.55 22.47
N ALA A 138 -7.74 -16.16 21.69
CA ALA A 138 -6.38 -15.68 21.47
C ALA A 138 -6.35 -14.30 20.79
N VAL A 139 -7.20 -14.06 19.78
CA VAL A 139 -7.33 -12.74 19.15
C VAL A 139 -7.92 -11.73 20.13
N LYS A 140 -8.95 -12.11 20.89
CA LYS A 140 -9.58 -11.22 21.87
C LYS A 140 -8.59 -10.77 22.95
N GLU A 141 -7.80 -11.69 23.47
CA GLU A 141 -6.78 -11.40 24.48
C GLU A 141 -5.67 -10.52 23.90
N ALA A 142 -5.17 -10.82 22.71
CA ALA A 142 -4.14 -10.01 22.05
C ALA A 142 -4.61 -8.58 21.77
N VAL A 143 -5.83 -8.40 21.24
CA VAL A 143 -6.40 -7.06 20.98
C VAL A 143 -6.65 -6.30 22.28
N HIS A 144 -7.16 -6.96 23.32
CA HIS A 144 -7.36 -6.32 24.61
C HIS A 144 -6.04 -5.85 25.24
N LEU A 145 -5.00 -6.68 25.18
CA LEU A 145 -3.68 -6.35 25.70
C LEU A 145 -3.03 -5.22 24.89
N ALA A 146 -3.11 -5.29 23.55
CA ALA A 146 -2.63 -4.24 22.66
C ALA A 146 -3.29 -2.89 22.96
N ASP A 147 -4.61 -2.88 23.14
CA ASP A 147 -5.35 -1.66 23.45
C ASP A 147 -4.97 -1.08 24.80
N LEU A 148 -4.72 -1.92 25.81
CA LEU A 148 -4.21 -1.46 27.10
C LEU A 148 -2.84 -0.80 26.95
N TRP A 149 -1.93 -1.42 26.20
CA TRP A 149 -0.56 -0.93 26.02
C TRP A 149 -0.48 0.39 25.24
N LEU A 150 -1.40 0.60 24.30
CA LEU A 150 -1.43 1.81 23.47
C LEU A 150 -1.86 3.07 24.21
N ASN A 151 -2.47 2.96 25.40
CA ASN A 151 -2.88 4.11 26.20
C ASN A 151 -1.74 5.06 26.59
N GLU A 152 -0.49 4.58 26.61
CA GLU A 152 0.68 5.38 26.97
C GLU A 152 1.43 5.93 25.74
N ALA A 153 1.07 5.52 24.52
CA ALA A 153 1.85 5.82 23.31
C ALA A 153 1.19 6.81 22.35
N THR A 154 -0.09 7.11 22.54
CA THR A 154 -0.84 8.10 21.77
C THR A 154 -1.84 8.80 22.68
N THR A 155 -2.15 10.06 22.37
CA THR A 155 -3.23 10.81 23.03
C THR A 155 -4.61 10.32 22.64
N PHE A 156 -4.71 9.57 21.53
CA PHE A 156 -5.98 9.03 21.04
C PHE A 156 -6.50 7.91 21.96
N PRO A 157 -7.70 8.06 22.54
CA PRO A 157 -8.37 6.98 23.27
C PRO A 157 -8.59 5.74 22.41
N SER A 158 -8.93 4.61 23.03
CA SER A 158 -9.31 3.40 22.29
C SER A 158 -10.38 3.71 21.23
N GLY A 159 -10.10 3.36 19.98
CA GLY A 159 -11.07 3.37 18.88
C GLY A 159 -11.81 2.03 18.75
N VAL A 160 -11.47 1.04 19.57
CA VAL A 160 -11.99 -0.33 19.46
C VAL A 160 -13.24 -0.48 20.33
N THR A 161 -14.36 -0.76 19.68
CA THR A 161 -15.64 -1.07 20.34
C THR A 161 -15.95 -2.56 20.28
N THR A 162 -15.49 -3.23 19.23
CA THR A 162 -15.73 -4.65 18.97
C THR A 162 -14.43 -5.33 18.58
N THR A 163 -14.20 -6.53 19.11
CA THR A 163 -13.11 -7.39 18.67
C THR A 163 -13.68 -8.62 17.98
N ALA A 164 -13.17 -8.94 16.80
CA ALA A 164 -13.58 -10.12 16.06
C ALA A 164 -12.39 -10.91 15.51
N SER A 165 -12.63 -12.18 15.25
CA SER A 165 -11.78 -13.01 14.41
C SER A 165 -12.58 -13.33 13.17
N TRP A 166 -12.01 -13.08 11.99
CA TRP A 166 -12.68 -13.38 10.74
C TRP A 166 -11.98 -14.49 9.99
N THR A 167 -12.80 -15.26 9.29
CA THR A 167 -12.37 -16.07 8.16
C THR A 167 -12.14 -15.21 6.92
N ARG A 168 -11.54 -15.78 5.87
CA ARG A 168 -11.32 -15.08 4.59
C ARG A 168 -12.64 -14.66 3.95
N ALA A 169 -13.65 -15.53 4.00
CA ALA A 169 -14.99 -15.25 3.53
C ALA A 169 -15.65 -14.09 4.31
N GLU A 170 -15.61 -14.12 5.64
CA GLU A 170 -16.16 -13.03 6.48
C GLU A 170 -15.44 -11.70 6.19
N TRP A 171 -14.12 -11.72 5.99
CA TRP A 171 -13.37 -10.52 5.61
C TRP A 171 -13.86 -9.95 4.28
N ILE A 172 -14.08 -10.78 3.26
CA ILE A 172 -14.65 -10.32 1.98
C ILE A 172 -16.02 -9.67 2.22
N GLU A 173 -16.92 -10.35 2.93
CA GLU A 173 -18.28 -9.84 3.15
C GLU A 173 -18.30 -8.50 3.90
N HIS A 174 -17.45 -8.35 4.91
CA HIS A 174 -17.41 -7.15 5.74
C HIS A 174 -16.67 -5.98 5.09
N THR A 175 -15.78 -6.22 4.12
CA THR A 175 -14.98 -5.17 3.47
C THR A 175 -15.53 -4.70 2.13
N LEU A 176 -16.38 -5.51 1.47
CA LEU A 176 -17.01 -5.18 0.19
C LEU A 176 -17.65 -3.77 0.11
N PRO A 177 -18.38 -3.28 1.14
CA PRO A 177 -18.99 -1.94 1.08
C PRO A 177 -17.98 -0.79 0.96
N VAL A 178 -16.74 -0.98 1.45
CA VAL A 178 -15.68 0.03 1.31
C VAL A 178 -14.97 -0.13 -0.03
N TRP A 179 -14.76 -1.38 -0.48
CA TRP A 179 -14.23 -1.64 -1.81
C TRP A 179 -15.09 -1.05 -2.92
N SER A 180 -16.41 -1.09 -2.80
CA SER A 180 -17.30 -0.46 -3.77
C SER A 180 -17.10 1.04 -3.87
N GLN A 181 -16.98 1.73 -2.73
CA GLN A 181 -16.70 3.17 -2.70
C GLN A 181 -15.35 3.53 -3.34
N LEU A 182 -14.35 2.66 -3.22
CA LEU A 182 -13.02 2.87 -3.80
C LEU A 182 -12.98 2.59 -5.31
N CYS A 183 -13.66 1.53 -5.77
CA CYS A 183 -13.55 1.06 -7.15
C CYS A 183 -14.62 1.66 -8.09
N ASP A 184 -15.82 1.99 -7.59
CA ASP A 184 -16.92 2.50 -8.42
C ASP A 184 -16.56 3.78 -9.19
N PRO A 185 -15.91 4.80 -8.59
CA PRO A 185 -15.55 6.02 -9.32
C PRO A 185 -14.60 5.75 -10.49
N VAL A 186 -13.72 4.77 -10.32
CA VAL A 186 -12.69 4.41 -11.30
C VAL A 186 -13.32 3.63 -12.43
N ALA A 187 -14.13 2.61 -12.09
CA ALA A 187 -14.86 1.83 -13.07
C ALA A 187 -15.82 2.71 -13.90
N ALA A 188 -16.52 3.65 -13.25
CA ALA A 188 -17.39 4.60 -13.94
C ALA A 188 -16.61 5.45 -14.95
N GLN A 189 -15.42 5.95 -14.57
CA GLN A 189 -14.60 6.75 -15.46
C GLN A 189 -14.04 5.92 -16.63
N LEU A 190 -13.59 4.70 -16.39
CA LEU A 190 -13.09 3.80 -17.44
C LEU A 190 -14.19 3.44 -18.44
N VAL A 191 -15.39 3.10 -17.97
CA VAL A 191 -16.54 2.85 -18.84
C VAL A 191 -16.91 4.11 -19.63
N SER A 192 -16.92 5.28 -19.00
CA SER A 192 -17.19 6.55 -19.68
C SER A 192 -16.14 6.85 -20.76
N ALA A 193 -14.87 6.60 -20.47
CA ALA A 193 -13.78 6.80 -21.41
C ALA A 193 -13.88 5.85 -22.61
N MET A 194 -14.23 4.59 -22.40
CA MET A 194 -14.48 3.61 -23.46
C MET A 194 -15.72 3.98 -24.31
N SER A 195 -16.82 4.39 -23.68
CA SER A 195 -18.02 4.83 -24.39
C SER A 195 -17.74 6.04 -25.28
N ALA A 196 -16.87 6.95 -24.84
CA ALA A 196 -16.46 8.12 -25.60
C ALA A 196 -15.61 7.80 -26.86
N MET A 197 -15.14 6.57 -27.02
CA MET A 197 -14.42 6.11 -28.23
C MET A 197 -15.37 5.57 -29.31
N ILE A 198 -16.64 5.30 -28.99
CA ILE A 198 -17.59 4.73 -29.93
C ILE A 198 -18.09 5.86 -30.85
N PRO A 199 -17.95 5.75 -32.19
CA PRO A 199 -18.46 6.74 -33.11
C PRO A 199 -19.99 6.89 -32.93
N THR A 200 -20.46 8.11 -32.66
CA THR A 200 -21.90 8.42 -32.49
C THR A 200 -22.73 8.24 -33.77
N ASN A 201 -22.13 7.77 -34.86
CA ASN A 201 -22.75 7.74 -36.19
C ASN A 201 -23.80 6.62 -36.37
N ASP A 202 -23.85 5.64 -35.47
CA ASP A 202 -24.75 4.47 -35.57
C ASP A 202 -25.98 4.52 -34.63
N GLU A 203 -26.14 5.56 -33.81
CA GLU A 203 -27.29 5.70 -32.91
C GLU A 203 -28.62 5.88 -33.66
N GLN A 204 -28.59 6.37 -34.90
CA GLN A 204 -29.79 6.67 -35.69
C GLN A 204 -30.33 5.47 -36.50
N GLN A 205 -29.65 4.33 -36.52
CA GLN A 205 -30.07 3.13 -37.28
C GLN A 205 -30.60 1.98 -36.43
N MET A 206 -30.62 2.13 -35.09
CA MET A 206 -31.04 1.05 -34.20
C MET A 206 -32.56 1.07 -33.93
N PRO A 207 -33.25 -0.08 -34.05
CA PRO A 207 -34.69 -0.15 -33.80
C PRO A 207 -35.02 0.16 -32.32
N ALA A 208 -36.04 0.99 -32.12
CA ALA A 208 -36.53 1.37 -30.79
C ALA A 208 -36.94 0.13 -29.98
N GLY A 209 -36.29 -0.09 -28.82
CA GLY A 209 -36.57 -1.20 -27.91
C GLY A 209 -35.40 -2.17 -27.69
N PHE A 210 -34.32 -2.07 -28.47
CA PHE A 210 -33.04 -2.69 -28.12
C PHE A 210 -32.28 -1.76 -27.16
N PRO A 211 -31.66 -2.28 -26.07
CA PRO A 211 -30.71 -1.50 -25.31
C PRO A 211 -29.65 -0.98 -26.28
N GLY A 212 -29.41 0.34 -26.28
CA GLY A 212 -28.39 0.95 -27.12
C GLY A 212 -27.04 0.24 -26.94
N PHE A 213 -26.18 0.28 -27.95
CA PHE A 213 -24.86 -0.35 -27.89
C PHE A 213 -24.07 0.07 -26.64
N GLU A 214 -24.25 1.32 -26.19
CA GLU A 214 -23.74 1.86 -24.91
C GLU A 214 -24.22 1.09 -23.67
N GLY A 215 -25.51 0.73 -23.59
CA GLY A 215 -26.05 -0.04 -22.47
C GLY A 215 -25.54 -1.48 -22.44
N ILE A 216 -25.39 -2.10 -23.62
CA ILE A 216 -24.81 -3.44 -23.73
C ILE A 216 -23.32 -3.42 -23.33
N MET A 217 -22.56 -2.43 -23.79
CA MET A 217 -21.15 -2.23 -23.41
C MET A 217 -21.00 -1.97 -21.91
N GLY A 218 -21.84 -1.12 -21.32
CA GLY A 218 -21.81 -0.84 -19.88
C GLY A 218 -22.06 -2.09 -19.04
N THR A 219 -23.05 -2.91 -19.41
CA THR A 219 -23.33 -4.18 -18.73
C THR A 219 -22.24 -5.22 -18.92
N MET A 220 -21.69 -5.34 -20.13
CA MET A 220 -20.56 -6.25 -20.39
C MET A 220 -19.31 -5.81 -19.63
N GLY A 221 -19.01 -4.51 -19.63
CA GLY A 221 -17.94 -3.89 -18.86
C GLY A 221 -18.11 -4.16 -17.37
N GLY A 222 -19.28 -3.92 -16.80
CA GLY A 222 -19.54 -4.17 -15.37
C GLY A 222 -19.39 -5.64 -14.95
N MET A 223 -19.71 -6.59 -15.84
CA MET A 223 -19.46 -8.03 -15.58
C MET A 223 -17.98 -8.40 -15.63
N ILE A 224 -17.24 -7.86 -16.61
CA ILE A 224 -15.79 -8.07 -16.74
C ILE A 224 -15.07 -7.48 -15.52
N PHE A 225 -15.36 -6.22 -15.18
CA PHE A 225 -14.83 -5.57 -14.00
C PHE A 225 -15.21 -6.33 -12.73
N GLY A 226 -16.48 -6.72 -12.57
CA GLY A 226 -16.93 -7.49 -11.41
C GLY A 226 -16.15 -8.79 -11.21
N THR A 227 -15.85 -9.51 -12.30
CA THR A 227 -15.07 -10.75 -12.23
C THR A 227 -13.62 -10.50 -11.79
N GLN A 228 -12.95 -9.51 -12.41
CA GLN A 228 -11.57 -9.15 -12.05
C GLN A 228 -11.48 -8.63 -10.62
N VAL A 229 -12.44 -7.79 -10.22
CA VAL A 229 -12.52 -7.23 -8.88
C VAL A 229 -12.69 -8.33 -7.84
N GLY A 230 -13.58 -9.29 -8.10
CA GLY A 230 -13.79 -10.44 -7.24
C GLY A 230 -12.52 -11.29 -7.08
N GLN A 231 -11.79 -11.53 -8.17
CA GLN A 231 -10.53 -12.29 -8.12
C GLN A 231 -9.45 -11.58 -7.29
N ALA A 232 -9.27 -10.28 -7.51
CA ALA A 232 -8.28 -9.48 -6.77
C ALA A 232 -8.61 -9.44 -5.26
N ILE A 233 -9.87 -9.20 -4.91
CA ILE A 233 -10.34 -9.24 -3.51
C ILE A 233 -10.16 -10.64 -2.89
N ALA A 234 -10.38 -11.72 -3.63
CA ALA A 234 -10.16 -13.09 -3.13
C ALA A 234 -8.67 -13.40 -2.87
N GLN A 235 -7.79 -12.99 -3.78
CA GLN A 235 -6.35 -13.12 -3.59
C GLN A 235 -5.93 -12.33 -2.36
N LEU A 236 -6.38 -11.09 -2.24
CA LEU A 236 -6.10 -10.23 -1.10
C LEU A 236 -6.57 -10.86 0.23
N ALA A 237 -7.80 -11.38 0.28
CA ALA A 237 -8.35 -12.05 1.45
C ALA A 237 -7.51 -13.24 1.92
N SER A 238 -6.75 -13.87 1.02
CA SER A 238 -5.88 -14.99 1.35
C SER A 238 -4.58 -14.59 2.06
N GLU A 239 -4.23 -13.31 2.01
CA GLU A 239 -2.93 -12.82 2.48
C GLU A 239 -3.04 -11.76 3.57
N VAL A 240 -4.15 -11.03 3.65
CA VAL A 240 -4.34 -10.00 4.69
C VAL A 240 -4.32 -10.58 6.10
N LEU A 241 -3.69 -9.86 7.02
CA LEU A 241 -3.57 -10.30 8.42
C LEU A 241 -4.66 -9.69 9.31
N SER A 242 -5.22 -8.55 8.91
CA SER A 242 -6.17 -7.76 9.69
C SER A 242 -7.17 -7.01 8.80
N SER A 243 -8.12 -6.28 9.41
CA SER A 243 -9.08 -5.46 8.63
C SER A 243 -8.45 -4.21 8.05
N THR A 244 -7.35 -3.73 8.65
CA THR A 244 -6.66 -2.50 8.24
C THR A 244 -5.32 -2.73 7.55
N ASP A 245 -5.00 -3.97 7.16
CA ASP A 245 -3.70 -4.36 6.60
C ASP A 245 -3.37 -3.61 5.29
N VAL A 246 -4.38 -3.14 4.56
CA VAL A 246 -4.23 -2.32 3.34
C VAL A 246 -3.93 -0.83 3.62
N GLY A 247 -3.83 -0.42 4.89
CA GLY A 247 -3.65 0.98 5.28
C GLY A 247 -4.95 1.77 5.50
N LEU A 248 -6.11 1.11 5.40
CA LEU A 248 -7.44 1.73 5.61
C LEU A 248 -8.34 0.80 6.42
N PRO A 249 -9.23 1.33 7.28
CA PRO A 249 -10.23 0.52 7.97
C PRO A 249 -11.32 0.09 6.97
N LEU A 250 -11.19 -1.13 6.44
CA LEU A 250 -12.15 -1.68 5.50
C LEU A 250 -13.38 -2.29 6.19
N GLY A 251 -13.25 -2.69 7.46
CA GLY A 251 -14.34 -3.27 8.25
C GLY A 251 -15.31 -2.22 8.84
N PRO A 252 -16.34 -2.68 9.58
CA PRO A 252 -17.22 -1.80 10.34
C PRO A 252 -16.42 -0.95 11.34
N ALA A 253 -16.86 0.29 11.55
CA ALA A 253 -16.17 1.24 12.42
C ALA A 253 -15.93 0.67 13.83
N GLY A 254 -14.71 0.84 14.34
CA GLY A 254 -14.30 0.39 15.67
C GLY A 254 -14.27 -1.12 15.85
N THR A 255 -14.20 -1.90 14.77
CA THR A 255 -14.08 -3.36 14.82
C THR A 255 -12.63 -3.76 14.54
N ALA A 256 -11.89 -4.11 15.60
CA ALA A 256 -10.54 -4.65 15.47
C ALA A 256 -10.59 -6.13 15.10
N VAL A 257 -9.96 -6.50 14.00
CA VAL A 257 -10.00 -7.87 13.47
C VAL A 257 -8.63 -8.40 13.12
N LEU A 258 -8.39 -9.66 13.48
CA LEU A 258 -7.31 -10.46 12.91
C LEU A 258 -7.90 -11.68 12.18
N LEU A 259 -7.16 -12.20 11.19
CA LEU A 259 -7.50 -13.43 10.46
C LEU A 259 -6.61 -14.58 10.94
N PRO A 260 -7.04 -15.41 11.90
CA PRO A 260 -6.18 -16.41 12.54
C PRO A 260 -5.49 -17.35 11.56
N GLN A 261 -6.20 -17.79 10.51
CA GLN A 261 -5.63 -18.63 9.46
C GLN A 261 -4.44 -17.98 8.75
N ASN A 262 -4.54 -16.69 8.45
CA ASN A 262 -3.49 -15.97 7.73
C ASN A 262 -2.36 -15.59 8.68
N VAL A 263 -2.66 -15.30 9.96
CA VAL A 263 -1.66 -15.10 11.01
C VAL A 263 -0.84 -16.38 11.21
N ASP A 264 -1.48 -17.54 11.26
CA ASP A 264 -0.78 -18.83 11.38
C ASP A 264 0.16 -19.05 10.19
N ALA A 265 -0.34 -18.86 8.96
CA ALA A 265 0.46 -18.98 7.74
C ALA A 265 1.62 -17.96 7.69
N PHE A 266 1.40 -16.74 8.15
CA PHE A 266 2.44 -15.72 8.27
C PHE A 266 3.51 -16.08 9.31
N SER A 267 3.12 -16.85 10.33
CA SER A 267 4.04 -17.32 11.38
C SER A 267 4.90 -18.50 10.92
N GLU A 268 4.55 -19.17 9.82
CA GLU A 268 5.30 -20.32 9.31
C GLU A 268 6.72 -19.90 8.89
N GLY A 269 7.71 -20.66 9.36
CA GLY A 269 9.12 -20.39 9.06
C GLY A 269 9.73 -19.24 9.87
N LEU A 270 8.98 -18.62 10.79
CA LEU A 270 9.52 -17.64 11.72
C LEU A 270 9.95 -18.31 13.03
N GLU A 271 11.14 -17.98 13.50
CA GLU A 271 11.62 -18.36 14.84
C GLU A 271 11.07 -17.43 15.95
N ILE A 272 9.84 -16.94 15.76
CA ILE A 272 9.16 -16.00 16.67
C ILE A 272 7.88 -16.68 17.19
N GLY A 273 7.58 -16.50 18.47
CA GLY A 273 6.38 -17.10 19.08
C GLY A 273 5.08 -16.56 18.47
N ALA A 274 4.11 -17.44 18.21
CA ALA A 274 2.83 -17.08 17.61
C ALA A 274 2.06 -16.00 18.42
N ASP A 275 2.18 -16.00 19.75
CA ASP A 275 1.54 -15.01 20.61
C ASP A 275 2.17 -13.62 20.47
N GLU A 276 3.50 -13.55 20.30
CA GLU A 276 4.22 -12.31 20.06
C GLU A 276 3.88 -11.72 18.68
N ILE A 277 3.84 -12.56 17.63
CA ILE A 277 3.39 -12.16 16.29
C ILE A 277 1.95 -11.62 16.37
N ARG A 278 1.04 -12.37 17.01
CA ARG A 278 -0.37 -11.98 17.12
C ARG A 278 -0.53 -10.66 17.89
N LEU A 279 0.23 -10.47 18.97
CA LEU A 279 0.19 -9.24 19.75
C LEU A 279 0.74 -8.04 18.96
N TYR A 280 1.84 -8.22 18.22
CA TYR A 280 2.36 -7.19 17.32
C TYR A 280 1.34 -6.79 16.25
N LEU A 281 0.68 -7.76 15.61
CA LEU A 281 -0.37 -7.49 14.63
C LEU A 281 -1.60 -6.82 15.27
N ALA A 282 -1.96 -7.23 16.49
CA ALA A 282 -3.02 -6.57 17.26
C ALA A 282 -2.67 -5.11 17.60
N LEU A 283 -1.43 -4.81 17.99
CA LEU A 283 -0.97 -3.44 18.22
C LEU A 283 -1.17 -2.58 16.98
N ARG A 284 -0.79 -3.09 15.80
CA ARG A 284 -1.00 -2.39 14.52
C ARG A 284 -2.48 -2.15 14.24
N GLU A 285 -3.31 -3.19 14.29
CA GLU A 285 -4.75 -3.10 14.05
C GLU A 285 -5.40 -2.07 14.99
N VAL A 286 -5.15 -2.15 16.30
CA VAL A 286 -5.72 -1.22 17.29
C VAL A 286 -5.25 0.21 17.04
N THR A 287 -3.98 0.40 16.66
CA THR A 287 -3.43 1.72 16.32
C THR A 287 -4.15 2.35 15.13
N TYR A 288 -4.41 1.57 14.07
CA TYR A 288 -5.26 2.00 12.96
C TYR A 288 -6.67 2.37 13.42
N GLN A 289 -7.31 1.53 14.24
CA GLN A 289 -8.66 1.81 14.74
C GLN A 289 -8.70 3.11 15.56
N ARG A 290 -7.67 3.39 16.38
CA ARG A 290 -7.55 4.66 17.12
C ARG A 290 -7.45 5.85 16.18
N LEU A 291 -6.55 5.80 15.20
CA LEU A 291 -6.38 6.90 14.25
C LEU A 291 -7.69 7.24 13.53
N PHE A 292 -8.33 6.24 12.91
CA PHE A 292 -9.54 6.49 12.12
C PHE A 292 -10.79 6.76 12.96
N ALA A 293 -10.82 6.37 14.24
CA ALA A 293 -11.89 6.75 15.15
C ALA A 293 -11.82 8.22 15.56
N HIS A 294 -10.62 8.78 15.73
CA HIS A 294 -10.41 10.14 16.23
C HIS A 294 -10.08 11.17 15.14
N VAL A 295 -9.81 10.73 13.91
CA VAL A 295 -9.53 11.59 12.76
C VAL A 295 -10.62 11.39 11.69
N PRO A 296 -11.84 11.92 11.88
CA PRO A 296 -13.00 11.60 11.04
C PRO A 296 -12.87 12.07 9.59
N TRP A 297 -12.05 13.10 9.34
CA TRP A 297 -11.80 13.61 7.98
C TRP A 297 -10.89 12.69 7.16
N LEU A 298 -10.08 11.83 7.81
CA LEU A 298 -9.03 11.06 7.15
C LEU A 298 -9.58 10.08 6.12
N LYS A 299 -10.64 9.34 6.48
CA LYS A 299 -11.29 8.39 5.56
C LYS A 299 -11.81 9.10 4.32
N GLN A 300 -12.52 10.22 4.49
CA GLN A 300 -13.05 11.00 3.37
C GLN A 300 -11.94 11.60 2.52
N ARG A 301 -10.84 12.06 3.13
CA ARG A 301 -9.67 12.58 2.41
C ARG A 301 -9.06 11.52 1.49
N VAL A 302 -8.90 10.28 1.96
CA VAL A 302 -8.40 9.18 1.13
C VAL A 302 -9.35 8.91 -0.04
N LEU A 303 -10.65 8.75 0.23
CA LEU A 303 -11.66 8.50 -0.81
C LEU A 303 -11.67 9.62 -1.86
N ASN A 304 -11.63 10.87 -1.43
CA ASN A 304 -11.60 12.03 -2.34
C ASN A 304 -10.31 12.08 -3.18
N THR A 305 -9.18 11.61 -2.63
CA THR A 305 -7.92 11.57 -3.39
C THR A 305 -7.96 10.48 -4.47
N VAL A 306 -8.57 9.33 -4.17
CA VAL A 306 -8.84 8.28 -5.17
C VAL A 306 -9.82 8.78 -6.23
N GLU A 307 -10.88 9.48 -5.85
CA GLU A 307 -11.83 10.08 -6.80
C GLU A 307 -11.17 11.14 -7.69
N ALA A 308 -10.30 11.99 -7.13
CA ALA A 308 -9.54 12.98 -7.89
C ALA A 308 -8.59 12.33 -8.90
N TYR A 309 -7.91 11.26 -8.50
CA TYR A 309 -7.11 10.44 -9.41
C TYR A 309 -7.97 9.84 -10.53
N ALA A 310 -9.11 9.23 -10.17
CA ALA A 310 -10.03 8.62 -11.13
C ALA A 310 -10.50 9.66 -12.17
N LYS A 311 -10.92 10.85 -11.74
CA LYS A 311 -11.32 11.94 -12.65
C LYS A 311 -10.21 12.38 -13.62
N GLY A 312 -8.95 12.17 -13.25
CA GLY A 312 -7.79 12.45 -14.10
C GLY A 312 -7.56 11.43 -15.21
N ILE A 313 -8.28 10.29 -15.22
CA ILE A 313 -8.22 9.27 -16.27
C ILE A 313 -8.91 9.84 -17.52
N VAL A 314 -8.11 10.24 -18.49
CA VAL A 314 -8.54 10.74 -19.80
C VAL A 314 -7.88 9.88 -20.87
N VAL A 315 -8.67 9.49 -21.86
CA VAL A 315 -8.17 8.81 -23.06
C VAL A 315 -7.84 9.87 -24.10
N ASP A 316 -6.63 9.82 -24.67
CA ASP A 316 -6.22 10.73 -25.74
C ASP A 316 -6.96 10.37 -27.04
N LYS A 317 -8.07 11.07 -27.28
CA LYS A 317 -8.85 10.95 -28.51
C LYS A 317 -8.03 11.33 -29.75
N ASP A 318 -7.12 12.29 -29.61
CA ASP A 318 -6.28 12.73 -30.72
C ASP A 318 -5.23 11.68 -31.08
N ALA A 319 -4.69 10.92 -30.10
CA ALA A 319 -3.84 9.75 -30.36
C ALA A 319 -4.61 8.64 -31.10
N ILE A 320 -5.85 8.36 -30.67
CA ILE A 320 -6.71 7.39 -31.34
C ILE A 320 -7.02 7.83 -32.78
N GLU A 321 -7.43 9.09 -32.99
CA GLU A 321 -7.72 9.64 -34.31
C GLU A 321 -6.49 9.64 -35.22
N ARG A 322 -5.31 9.99 -34.71
CA ARG A 322 -4.04 9.90 -35.45
C ARG A 322 -3.76 8.47 -35.88
N SER A 323 -3.86 7.51 -34.96
CA SER A 323 -3.58 6.10 -35.23
C SER A 323 -4.57 5.49 -36.22
N ILE A 324 -5.85 5.86 -36.15
CA ILE A 324 -6.88 5.42 -37.10
C ILE A 324 -6.67 6.10 -38.47
N SER A 325 -6.27 7.36 -38.50
CA SER A 325 -6.03 8.11 -39.75
C SER A 325 -4.81 7.63 -40.52
N GLU A 326 -3.85 6.99 -39.86
CA GLU A 326 -2.68 6.35 -40.48
C GLU A 326 -3.02 5.04 -41.19
N ILE A 327 -4.26 4.54 -41.05
CA ILE A 327 -4.68 3.24 -41.57
C ILE A 327 -5.59 3.43 -42.77
N ASP A 328 -5.24 2.77 -43.88
CA ASP A 328 -6.07 2.75 -45.08
C ASP A 328 -7.39 2.00 -44.81
N PRO A 329 -8.57 2.61 -45.07
CA PRO A 329 -9.87 1.95 -44.93
C PRO A 329 -9.98 0.61 -45.67
N ALA A 330 -9.21 0.41 -46.76
CA ALA A 330 -9.17 -0.85 -47.50
C ALA A 330 -8.44 -1.97 -46.74
N ASP A 331 -7.52 -1.62 -45.84
CA ASP A 331 -6.75 -2.58 -45.04
C ASP A 331 -7.55 -3.12 -43.85
N LEU A 332 -8.41 -2.29 -43.24
CA LEU A 332 -9.32 -2.70 -42.16
C LEU A 332 -10.36 -3.73 -42.62
N GLN A 333 -10.81 -3.62 -43.87
CA GLN A 333 -11.81 -4.52 -44.44
C GLN A 333 -11.23 -5.86 -44.91
N SER A 334 -9.92 -5.91 -45.21
CA SER A 334 -9.24 -7.10 -45.72
C SER A 334 -8.49 -7.88 -44.63
N ASN A 335 -8.02 -7.24 -43.56
CA ASN A 335 -7.31 -7.88 -42.45
C ASN A 335 -7.89 -7.49 -41.09
N PRO A 336 -8.87 -8.25 -40.56
CA PRO A 336 -9.41 -8.05 -39.20
C PRO A 336 -8.36 -8.23 -38.08
N GLU A 337 -7.20 -8.82 -38.37
CA GLU A 337 -6.06 -8.93 -37.45
C GLU A 337 -5.37 -7.58 -37.17
N LYS A 338 -5.41 -6.62 -38.11
CA LYS A 338 -4.84 -5.27 -37.88
C LYS A 338 -5.58 -4.50 -36.79
N LEU A 339 -6.89 -4.73 -36.64
CA LEU A 339 -7.65 -4.18 -35.52
C LEU A 339 -7.13 -4.70 -34.18
N GLN A 340 -6.80 -6.00 -34.09
CA GLN A 340 -6.22 -6.58 -32.89
C GLN A 340 -4.85 -5.96 -32.57
N GLU A 341 -4.03 -5.70 -33.59
CA GLU A 341 -2.73 -5.04 -33.44
C GLU A 341 -2.87 -3.63 -32.84
N ILE A 342 -3.84 -2.83 -33.30
CA ILE A 342 -4.13 -1.49 -32.76
C ILE A 342 -4.63 -1.58 -31.30
N PHE A 343 -5.54 -2.51 -31.01
CA PHE A 343 -6.00 -2.72 -29.62
C PHE A 343 -4.85 -3.13 -28.69
N SER A 344 -3.84 -3.84 -29.21
CA SER A 344 -2.62 -4.20 -28.47
C SER A 344 -1.51 -3.14 -28.50
N SER A 345 -1.64 -2.07 -29.31
CA SER A 345 -0.59 -1.07 -29.52
C SER A 345 -0.50 -0.01 -28.42
N GLY A 346 -1.36 -0.06 -27.41
CA GLY A 346 -1.39 0.91 -26.31
C GLY A 346 -2.05 2.25 -26.65
N VAL A 347 -2.55 2.43 -27.89
CA VAL A 347 -3.28 3.64 -28.34
C VAL A 347 -4.54 3.92 -27.52
N PHE A 348 -5.09 2.91 -26.85
CA PHE A 348 -6.24 3.01 -25.95
C PHE A 348 -5.87 3.09 -24.47
N GLU A 349 -4.57 3.11 -24.13
CA GLU A 349 -4.13 3.31 -22.76
C GLU A 349 -4.42 4.77 -22.34
N PRO A 350 -5.04 4.99 -21.17
CA PRO A 350 -5.24 6.33 -20.64
C PRO A 350 -3.90 7.07 -20.50
N GLU A 351 -3.86 8.34 -20.89
CA GLU A 351 -2.65 9.14 -20.71
C GLU A 351 -2.45 9.49 -19.23
N THR A 352 -1.20 9.41 -18.77
CA THR A 352 -0.84 9.85 -17.42
C THR A 352 -0.70 11.37 -17.36
N THR A 353 -1.81 12.05 -17.07
CA THR A 353 -1.86 13.51 -16.95
C THR A 353 -1.09 14.03 -15.74
N GLU A 354 -0.58 15.26 -15.79
CA GLU A 354 0.11 15.87 -14.63
C GLU A 354 -0.80 15.99 -13.40
N ALA A 355 -2.10 16.24 -13.59
CA ALA A 355 -3.09 16.24 -12.52
C ALA A 355 -3.26 14.85 -11.88
N GLN A 356 -3.22 13.79 -12.70
CA GLN A 356 -3.26 12.41 -12.22
C GLN A 356 -1.98 12.06 -11.43
N LYS A 357 -0.80 12.46 -11.91
CA LYS A 357 0.47 12.28 -11.19
C LYS A 357 0.49 12.99 -9.84
N GLN A 358 -0.02 14.23 -9.77
CA GLN A 358 -0.14 14.98 -8.51
C GLN A 358 -1.11 14.32 -7.53
N SER A 359 -2.25 13.81 -8.04
CA SER A 359 -3.23 13.09 -7.23
C SER A 359 -2.64 11.77 -6.69
N LEU A 360 -1.91 11.03 -7.51
CA LEU A 360 -1.19 9.83 -7.11
C LEU A 360 -0.15 10.13 -6.03
N ALA A 361 0.73 11.13 -6.25
CA ALA A 361 1.74 11.52 -5.28
C ALA A 361 1.12 11.97 -3.94
N SER A 362 -0.03 12.63 -3.98
CA SER A 362 -0.79 13.03 -2.80
C SER A 362 -1.35 11.81 -2.05
N LEU A 363 -1.87 10.82 -2.77
CA LEU A 363 -2.36 9.56 -2.19
C LEU A 363 -1.23 8.75 -1.56
N GLU A 364 -0.11 8.60 -2.26
CA GLU A 364 1.10 7.94 -1.77
C GLU A 364 1.61 8.61 -0.48
N THR A 365 1.72 9.94 -0.48
CA THR A 365 2.17 10.70 0.70
C THR A 365 1.22 10.50 1.87
N LEU A 366 -0.09 10.56 1.66
CA LEU A 366 -1.09 10.37 2.71
C LEU A 366 -1.02 8.96 3.31
N LEU A 367 -0.96 7.92 2.48
CA LEU A 367 -0.83 6.55 2.93
C LEU A 367 0.50 6.30 3.66
N ALA A 368 1.59 6.90 3.18
CA ALA A 368 2.88 6.84 3.85
C ALA A 368 2.86 7.50 5.23
N LEU A 369 2.20 8.65 5.37
CA LEU A 369 2.04 9.34 6.65
C LEU A 369 1.20 8.51 7.64
N ILE A 370 0.07 7.95 7.20
CA ILE A 370 -0.76 7.06 8.02
C ILE A 370 0.09 5.91 8.54
N GLU A 371 0.77 5.20 7.64
CA GLU A 371 1.57 4.06 8.03
C GLU A 371 2.76 4.43 8.90
N GLY A 372 3.48 5.51 8.59
CA GLY A 372 4.62 5.96 9.37
C GLY A 372 4.23 6.30 10.80
N TRP A 373 3.03 6.86 11.00
CA TRP A 373 2.50 7.13 12.33
C TRP A 373 2.19 5.83 13.07
N VAL A 374 1.54 4.87 12.41
CA VAL A 374 1.24 3.54 12.98
C VAL A 374 2.53 2.83 13.38
N ASP A 375 3.53 2.79 12.49
CA ASP A 375 4.84 2.19 12.76
C ASP A 375 5.49 2.85 13.97
N ARG A 376 5.51 4.19 14.03
CA ARG A 376 6.10 4.93 15.15
C ARG A 376 5.43 4.60 16.49
N VAL A 377 4.09 4.61 16.53
CA VAL A 377 3.30 4.31 17.74
C VAL A 377 3.54 2.87 18.19
N VAL A 378 3.51 1.92 17.26
CA VAL A 378 3.71 0.50 17.57
C VAL A 378 5.13 0.23 18.04
N THR A 379 6.15 0.74 17.36
CA THR A 379 7.56 0.59 17.78
C THR A 379 7.79 1.16 19.17
N LYS A 380 7.17 2.30 19.53
CA LYS A 380 7.26 2.86 20.88
C LYS A 380 6.74 1.90 21.95
N VAL A 381 5.60 1.26 21.70
CA VAL A 381 4.96 0.37 22.68
C VAL A 381 5.65 -1.00 22.74
N ALA A 382 5.95 -1.55 21.57
CA ALA A 382 6.44 -2.88 21.40
C ALA A 382 7.95 -2.99 21.68
N GLY A 383 8.75 -1.93 21.43
CA GLY A 383 10.21 -1.99 21.57
C GLY A 383 10.69 -2.42 22.96
N ASP A 384 9.98 -2.02 24.02
CA ASP A 384 10.32 -2.36 25.41
C ASP A 384 9.74 -3.72 25.87
N ARG A 385 8.81 -4.31 25.09
CA ARG A 385 7.95 -5.41 25.54
C ARG A 385 8.01 -6.65 24.66
N LEU A 386 8.34 -6.50 23.38
CA LEU A 386 8.41 -7.54 22.36
C LEU A 386 9.84 -7.65 21.83
N PRO A 387 10.61 -8.69 22.22
CA PRO A 387 11.97 -8.90 21.75
C PRO A 387 12.12 -8.92 20.23
N ALA A 388 11.11 -9.40 19.51
CA ALA A 388 11.13 -9.54 18.05
C ALA A 388 10.53 -8.32 17.31
N GLU A 389 10.21 -7.21 17.99
CA GLU A 389 9.59 -6.02 17.39
C GLU A 389 10.33 -5.55 16.13
N ASN A 390 11.65 -5.36 16.21
CA ASN A 390 12.44 -4.87 15.08
C ASN A 390 12.37 -5.81 13.86
N ALA A 391 12.37 -7.12 14.12
CA ALA A 391 12.27 -8.13 13.06
C ALA A 391 10.87 -8.12 12.42
N LEU A 392 9.81 -8.06 13.23
CA LEU A 392 8.43 -7.99 12.77
C LEU A 392 8.14 -6.68 12.00
N GLY A 393 8.67 -5.55 12.48
CA GLY A 393 8.63 -4.26 11.78
C GLY A 393 9.30 -4.33 10.42
N GLU A 394 10.50 -4.90 10.35
CA GLU A 394 11.21 -5.05 9.08
C GLU A 394 10.50 -6.00 8.11
N MET A 395 9.92 -7.10 8.62
CA MET A 395 9.11 -7.99 7.81
C MET A 395 7.89 -7.30 7.21
N MET A 396 7.15 -6.52 8.01
CA MET A 396 5.99 -5.76 7.51
C MET A 396 6.40 -4.74 6.45
N ARG A 397 7.53 -4.06 6.64
CA ARG A 397 8.09 -3.13 5.64
C ARG A 397 8.46 -3.84 4.34
N ARG A 398 9.07 -5.03 4.41
CA ARG A 398 9.40 -5.84 3.22
C ARG A 398 8.15 -6.33 2.50
N ARG A 399 7.14 -6.79 3.25
CA ARG A 399 5.86 -7.24 2.68
C ARG A 399 5.17 -6.13 1.91
N ARG A 400 5.30 -4.86 2.34
CA ARG A 400 4.88 -3.73 1.52
C ARG A 400 5.82 -3.46 0.36
N ALA A 401 7.12 -3.32 0.61
CA ALA A 401 8.12 -2.95 -0.42
C ALA A 401 8.14 -3.91 -1.62
N ALA A 402 7.81 -5.18 -1.41
CA ALA A 402 7.72 -6.19 -2.47
C ALA A 402 6.47 -6.07 -3.36
N GLY A 403 5.64 -5.04 -3.21
CA GLY A 403 4.40 -4.94 -3.95
C GLY A 403 3.36 -5.90 -3.39
N GLY A 404 3.07 -5.78 -2.08
CA GLY A 404 2.20 -6.73 -1.39
C GLY A 404 0.85 -6.93 -2.10
N PRO A 405 0.10 -8.00 -1.80
CA PRO A 405 -1.14 -8.34 -2.49
C PRO A 405 -2.18 -7.23 -2.48
N ALA A 406 -2.16 -6.38 -1.44
CA ALA A 406 -2.98 -5.18 -1.34
C ALA A 406 -2.66 -4.20 -2.48
N GLU A 407 -1.38 -3.94 -2.72
CA GLU A 407 -0.90 -3.08 -3.80
C GLU A 407 -1.20 -3.68 -5.17
N GLN A 408 -0.97 -4.99 -5.37
CA GLN A 408 -1.35 -5.68 -6.61
C GLN A 408 -2.86 -5.62 -6.86
N THR A 409 -3.66 -5.74 -5.80
CA THR A 409 -5.10 -5.61 -5.86
C THR A 409 -5.49 -4.19 -6.23
N PHE A 410 -4.96 -3.15 -5.57
CA PHE A 410 -5.20 -1.75 -5.96
C PHE A 410 -4.71 -1.42 -7.38
N ALA A 411 -3.57 -1.99 -7.81
CA ALA A 411 -3.05 -1.85 -9.17
C ALA A 411 -4.00 -2.46 -10.19
N THR A 412 -4.51 -3.67 -9.92
CA THR A 412 -5.46 -4.37 -10.80
C THR A 412 -6.82 -3.67 -10.82
N LEU A 413 -7.30 -3.20 -9.67
CA LEU A 413 -8.64 -2.63 -9.50
C LEU A 413 -8.74 -1.18 -9.99
N VAL A 414 -7.69 -0.39 -9.76
CA VAL A 414 -7.73 1.06 -9.95
C VAL A 414 -6.77 1.53 -11.05
N GLY A 415 -5.91 0.64 -11.56
CA GLY A 415 -4.79 1.03 -12.43
C GLY A 415 -3.75 1.84 -11.66
N LEU A 416 -3.66 1.65 -10.34
CA LEU A 416 -2.78 2.38 -9.43
C LEU A 416 -1.62 1.49 -8.98
N GLU A 417 -0.44 1.64 -9.57
CA GLU A 417 0.79 1.13 -8.93
C GLU A 417 1.14 2.03 -7.74
N LEU A 418 0.51 1.75 -6.58
CA LEU A 418 0.88 2.39 -5.32
C LEU A 418 2.20 1.83 -4.82
N ARG A 419 3.31 2.21 -5.45
CA ARG A 419 4.62 1.83 -4.92
C ARG A 419 4.71 2.40 -3.50
N PRO A 420 5.11 1.63 -2.48
CA PRO A 420 5.25 2.11 -1.12
C PRO A 420 6.52 2.95 -1.04
N ARG A 421 6.44 4.10 -1.68
CA ARG A 421 7.46 5.12 -1.67
C ARG A 421 7.35 5.77 -0.30
N ARG A 422 8.51 5.86 0.35
CA ARG A 422 8.72 6.80 1.44
C ARG A 422 8.13 6.42 2.80
N LEU A 423 7.85 5.13 3.02
CA LEU A 423 7.45 4.60 4.34
C LEU A 423 8.51 4.84 5.42
N ARG A 424 9.78 4.64 5.06
CA ARG A 424 10.91 4.82 6.01
C ARG A 424 11.07 6.30 6.36
N GLU A 425 10.90 7.17 5.37
CA GLU A 425 10.97 8.61 5.45
C GLU A 425 9.83 9.14 6.32
N ALA A 426 8.60 8.64 6.13
CA ALA A 426 7.46 8.95 7.00
C ALA A 426 7.69 8.50 8.45
N ALA A 427 8.16 7.27 8.68
CA ALA A 427 8.47 6.78 10.03
C ALA A 427 9.54 7.65 10.72
N LYS A 428 10.59 8.06 10.00
CA LYS A 428 11.61 9.00 10.49
C LYS A 428 11.02 10.36 10.83
N LEU A 429 10.16 10.90 9.97
CA LEU A 429 9.48 12.17 10.22
C LEU A 429 8.69 12.12 11.54
N TRP A 430 7.88 11.09 11.75
CA TRP A 430 7.11 10.94 12.98
C TRP A 430 7.99 10.76 14.22
N ALA A 431 9.12 10.07 14.09
CA ALA A 431 10.11 9.97 15.17
C ALA A 431 10.73 11.33 15.52
N GLU A 432 11.09 12.13 14.53
CA GLU A 432 11.66 13.47 14.73
C GLU A 432 10.65 14.47 15.28
N ILE A 433 9.39 14.40 14.86
CA ILE A 433 8.29 15.20 15.43
C ILE A 433 8.09 14.86 16.89
N GLU A 434 7.99 13.56 17.23
CA GLU A 434 7.77 13.14 18.61
C GLU A 434 8.95 13.52 19.52
N LYS A 435 10.18 13.38 19.02
CA LYS A 435 11.39 13.75 19.76
C LYS A 435 11.41 15.24 20.11
N ARG A 436 10.92 16.11 19.23
CA ARG A 436 10.91 17.57 19.44
C ARG A 436 9.67 18.08 20.17
N ARG A 437 8.50 17.50 19.90
CA ARG A 437 7.19 18.03 20.33
C ARG A 437 6.42 17.12 21.30
N GLY A 438 6.99 15.98 21.67
CA GLY A 438 6.31 14.98 22.49
C GLY A 438 5.21 14.23 21.72
N VAL A 439 4.46 13.41 22.45
CA VAL A 439 3.37 12.59 21.90
C VAL A 439 2.20 13.49 21.48
N GLU A 440 1.91 14.50 22.28
CA GLU A 440 0.83 15.45 22.08
C GLU A 440 1.05 16.24 20.79
N GLY A 441 2.26 16.79 20.58
CA GLY A 441 2.57 17.54 19.36
C GLY A 441 2.68 16.66 18.11
N ARG A 442 2.99 15.37 18.26
CA ARG A 442 2.91 14.40 17.16
C ARG A 442 1.46 14.16 16.75
N ASP A 443 0.59 13.89 17.72
CA ASP A 443 -0.79 13.51 17.44
C ASP A 443 -1.66 14.72 17.03
N ALA A 444 -1.31 15.93 17.47
CA ALA A 444 -1.96 17.20 17.08
C ALA A 444 -1.91 17.49 15.57
N ILE A 445 -0.94 16.92 14.84
CA ILE A 445 -0.86 17.07 13.36
C ILE A 445 -2.12 16.51 12.67
N TRP A 446 -2.81 15.56 13.29
CA TRP A 446 -4.04 15.00 12.73
C TRP A 446 -5.29 15.86 12.97
N GLU A 447 -5.20 16.95 13.74
CA GLU A 447 -6.37 17.79 14.04
C GLU A 447 -6.97 18.43 12.79
N HIS A 448 -6.14 18.76 11.80
CA HIS A 448 -6.59 19.37 10.56
C HIS A 448 -5.77 18.89 9.35
N PRO A 449 -6.39 18.65 8.17
CA PRO A 449 -5.68 18.20 6.97
C PRO A 449 -4.55 19.14 6.51
N ASP A 450 -4.65 20.44 6.79
CA ASP A 450 -3.64 21.43 6.39
C ASP A 450 -2.36 21.38 7.25
N LEU A 451 -2.39 20.66 8.38
CA LEU A 451 -1.21 20.44 9.22
C LEU A 451 -0.38 19.25 8.72
N LEU A 452 -0.90 18.47 7.76
CA LEU A 452 -0.21 17.30 7.26
C LEU A 452 1.10 17.69 6.55
N PRO A 453 2.20 16.98 6.82
CA PRO A 453 3.42 17.13 6.05
C PRO A 453 3.17 16.87 4.57
N SER A 454 3.82 17.67 3.74
CA SER A 454 3.87 17.46 2.30
C SER A 454 4.91 16.40 1.94
N SER A 455 4.94 16.04 0.65
CA SER A 455 5.98 15.17 0.11
C SER A 455 7.39 15.76 0.35
N SER A 456 7.63 17.06 0.21
CA SER A 456 8.97 17.63 0.45
C SER A 456 9.39 17.55 1.92
N ASP A 457 8.44 17.57 2.86
CA ASP A 457 8.73 17.52 4.29
C ASP A 457 9.28 16.16 4.74
N LEU A 458 8.89 15.09 4.03
CA LEU A 458 9.43 13.75 4.26
C LEU A 458 10.93 13.65 3.92
N ASP A 459 11.48 14.53 3.07
CA ASP A 459 12.92 14.60 2.76
C ASP A 459 13.70 15.40 3.82
N HIS A 460 13.02 16.31 4.52
CA HIS A 460 13.59 17.21 5.51
C HIS A 460 12.84 17.13 6.84
N PRO A 461 12.85 15.96 7.51
CA PRO A 461 12.01 15.72 8.68
C PRO A 461 12.34 16.64 9.86
N GLU A 462 13.61 17.02 9.99
CA GLU A 462 14.06 17.94 11.03
C GLU A 462 13.46 19.34 10.85
N ALA A 463 13.46 19.86 9.62
CA ALA A 463 12.92 21.18 9.32
C ALA A 463 11.43 21.28 9.60
N PHE A 464 10.65 20.26 9.17
CA PHE A 464 9.23 20.21 9.47
C PHE A 464 8.99 20.12 10.97
N ALA A 465 9.76 19.29 11.70
CA ALA A 465 9.62 19.10 13.13
C ALA A 465 9.99 20.36 13.95
N ASP A 466 10.84 21.25 13.43
CA ASP A 466 11.15 22.55 14.06
C ASP A 466 10.07 23.62 13.79
N MET A 467 9.44 23.61 12.61
CA MET A 467 8.60 24.71 12.10
C MET A 467 7.41 25.13 12.99
N THR A 468 6.68 24.20 13.61
CA THR A 468 5.51 24.56 14.43
C THR A 468 5.82 24.83 15.90
N SER A 469 7.08 24.67 16.35
CA SER A 469 7.46 25.11 17.70
C SER A 469 7.48 26.64 17.83
N ASN A 470 7.71 27.34 16.71
CA ASN A 470 7.76 28.80 16.64
C ASN A 470 6.44 29.45 16.17
N SER A 471 5.41 28.65 15.88
CA SER A 471 4.11 29.11 15.36
C SER A 471 2.99 28.96 16.40
N SER A 472 3.31 28.93 17.69
CA SER A 472 2.31 29.07 18.75
C SER A 472 1.73 30.48 18.63
N PHE A 473 0.65 30.63 17.88
CA PHE A 473 -0.21 31.78 17.97
C PHE A 473 -0.75 31.84 19.40
N THR A 474 -0.13 32.67 20.23
CA THR A 474 -0.39 32.71 21.66
C THR A 474 -1.71 33.44 21.92
N ASP A 475 -2.31 33.23 23.10
CA ASP A 475 -3.44 34.06 23.55
C ASP A 475 -3.09 35.55 23.53
N ALA A 476 -1.80 35.90 23.69
CA ALA A 476 -1.32 37.27 23.56
C ALA A 476 -1.35 37.79 22.11
N ASP A 477 -1.06 36.93 21.11
CA ASP A 477 -1.15 37.27 19.69
C ASP A 477 -2.61 37.40 19.24
N PHE A 478 -3.50 36.54 19.77
CA PHE A 478 -4.95 36.66 19.55
C PHE A 478 -5.52 37.93 20.16
N ASP A 479 -5.13 38.26 21.40
CA ASP A 479 -5.51 39.50 22.07
C ASP A 479 -4.92 40.73 21.37
N ALA A 480 -3.74 40.65 20.77
CA ALA A 480 -3.14 41.72 19.97
C ALA A 480 -3.96 41.98 18.69
N LEU A 481 -4.39 40.91 18.01
CA LEU A 481 -5.24 41.00 16.82
C LEU A 481 -6.65 41.52 17.13
N LEU A 482 -7.25 41.12 18.25
CA LEU A 482 -8.53 41.66 18.72
C LEU A 482 -8.45 43.13 19.13
N ARG A 483 -7.27 43.59 19.56
CA ARG A 483 -7.01 45.00 19.89
C ARG A 483 -6.69 45.86 18.65
N GLY A 484 -6.44 45.25 17.49
CA GLY A 484 -6.18 45.95 16.23
C GLY A 484 -4.78 46.56 16.13
N ASP A 485 -3.82 46.06 16.91
CA ASP A 485 -2.42 46.48 16.80
C ASP A 485 -1.74 45.70 15.66
N ASP A 486 -1.80 46.25 14.45
CA ASP A 486 -1.04 45.77 13.30
C ASP A 486 0.45 46.15 13.45
N ASN A 487 1.24 45.37 14.21
CA ASN A 487 2.69 45.30 13.97
C ASN A 487 3.36 44.07 14.62
N PRO A 488 3.69 42.99 13.88
CA PRO A 488 4.68 42.02 14.32
C PRO A 488 6.06 42.42 13.77
N ALA A 489 7.07 42.41 14.66
CA ALA A 489 8.51 42.57 14.42
C ALA A 489 9.05 44.01 14.34
N ASP A 490 9.59 44.51 15.46
CA ASP A 490 11.02 44.90 15.59
C ASP A 490 11.27 45.42 17.01
N GLU A 491 11.86 44.60 17.87
CA GLU A 491 12.72 45.14 18.94
C GLU A 491 14.07 44.42 18.90
N PRO A 492 15.18 45.13 18.64
CA PRO A 492 16.50 44.56 18.80
C PRO A 492 16.80 44.44 20.30
N ALA A 493 17.40 43.32 20.68
CA ALA A 493 17.97 43.14 22.00
C ALA A 493 19.10 44.17 22.21
N ASP A 494 18.80 45.25 22.93
CA ASP A 494 19.82 46.19 23.38
C ASP A 494 20.28 45.82 24.79
N THR A 495 21.54 45.39 24.83
CA THR A 495 22.32 45.20 26.05
C THR A 495 22.66 46.54 26.71
N ALA A 496 22.76 46.48 28.04
CA ALA A 496 23.46 47.41 28.94
C ALA A 496 22.63 48.51 29.62
N GLY A 497 22.31 48.24 30.88
CA GLY A 497 21.89 49.20 31.90
C GLY A 497 22.23 48.63 33.28
N THR A 498 23.50 48.74 33.65
CA THR A 498 24.02 48.59 35.02
C THR A 498 23.22 49.44 36.00
N ASP A 499 22.80 48.84 37.12
CA ASP A 499 22.93 49.42 38.46
C ASP A 499 22.93 48.28 39.48
N SER A 500 24.14 47.93 39.92
CA SER A 500 24.42 47.04 41.04
C SER A 500 24.48 47.86 42.33
N ASP A 501 23.67 47.47 43.30
CA ASP A 501 23.68 47.97 44.68
C ASP A 501 25.08 47.93 45.30
N SER A 502 25.45 49.06 45.88
CA SER A 502 26.65 49.28 46.67
C SER A 502 26.56 48.61 48.04
N ASP A 503 27.45 47.68 48.33
CA ASP A 503 27.81 47.31 49.71
C ASP A 503 29.22 47.81 50.03
N ALA A 504 29.33 48.40 51.22
CA ALA A 504 30.45 49.19 51.68
C ALA A 504 31.51 48.30 52.34
N GLY A 505 32.76 48.41 51.87
CA GLY A 505 33.92 47.78 52.48
C GLY A 505 35.16 48.66 52.35
N THR A 506 35.38 49.52 53.33
CA THR A 506 36.65 50.20 53.63
C THR A 506 37.76 49.18 53.90
N ASP A 507 38.90 49.27 53.22
CA ASP A 507 40.12 49.88 53.78
C ASP A 507 41.32 49.73 52.82
N ALA A 508 42.11 50.82 52.79
CA ALA A 508 43.35 50.97 52.05
C ALA A 508 44.50 50.20 52.71
N ASN A 509 45.44 49.65 51.93
CA ASN A 509 46.85 50.06 52.02
C ASN A 509 47.75 49.53 50.88
N SER A 510 48.58 50.47 50.41
CA SER A 510 49.96 50.40 49.89
C SER A 510 50.56 49.15 49.21
N ASP A 511 51.15 49.47 48.06
CA ASP A 511 52.54 49.20 47.67
C ASP A 511 52.99 47.83 47.15
N ASN A 512 53.50 47.95 45.92
CA ASN A 512 54.77 47.44 45.38
C ASN A 512 54.80 46.13 44.60
N ASN A 513 55.35 46.32 43.39
CA ASN A 513 56.27 45.46 42.64
C ASN A 513 55.71 44.13 42.12
N ASP A 514 56.15 43.59 41.00
CA ASP A 514 56.90 43.95 39.80
C ASP A 514 56.82 42.64 38.97
N ASP A 515 57.29 42.66 37.73
CA ASP A 515 57.64 41.46 36.94
C ASP A 515 56.51 40.73 36.16
N ARG A 516 56.38 41.17 34.91
CA ARG A 516 56.36 40.32 33.69
C ARG A 516 57.71 39.57 33.56
N PRO A 517 57.89 38.54 32.68
CA PRO A 517 57.13 38.18 31.47
C PRO A 517 56.77 36.67 31.39
N ASP A 518 55.76 36.24 30.63
CA ASP A 518 55.77 35.91 29.19
C ASP A 518 57.01 35.12 28.73
N ASP A 519 56.84 33.82 28.52
CA ASP A 519 57.58 33.08 27.50
C ASP A 519 56.69 31.96 26.95
N SER A 520 56.21 32.24 25.74
CA SER A 520 55.69 31.29 24.77
C SER A 520 56.77 30.29 24.36
N ASP A 521 56.43 29.00 24.32
CA ASP A 521 57.04 28.11 23.33
C ASP A 521 56.00 27.11 22.83
N GLY A 522 55.72 27.19 21.54
CA GLY A 522 54.91 26.24 20.81
C GLY A 522 55.83 25.34 19.99
N THR A 523 55.58 24.03 19.99
CA THR A 523 56.01 23.15 18.89
C THR A 523 55.06 21.96 18.74
N THR A 524 54.35 22.01 17.61
CA THR A 524 53.84 20.97 16.69
C THR A 524 53.97 19.47 17.03
N GLN A 525 52.82 18.77 16.95
CA GLN A 525 52.51 17.45 16.30
C GLN A 525 51.13 17.04 16.87
N VAL A 526 50.05 16.76 16.12
CA VAL A 526 49.78 16.10 14.83
C VAL A 526 48.57 16.76 14.18
#